data_AF-A0A9D7GE18-F1
#
_entry.id   AF-A0A9D7GE18-F1
#
_cell.length_a   1.000
_cell.length_b   1.000
_cell.length_c   1.000
_cell.angle_alpha   90.00
_cell.angle_beta   90.00
_cell.angle_gamma   90.00
#
_symmetry.space_group_name_H-M   'P 1'
#
loop_
_entity.id
_entity.type
_entity.pdbx_description
1 polymer ?
#
loop_
_entity_poly.entity_id
_entity_poly.type
_entity_poly.pdbx_seq_one_letter_code
_entity_poly.pdbx_strand_id
1 'polypeptide(L)'
;MCFLLGFVIFPFHMTMYGQVGIGTENPNPSAILDLEANNKGILIPRVALTGLTDNTTISEGNVESILVYNTTVSSELKKGYYYWSGTQWEMLANQSYQNWNCQGNSNTNPVSHFMGTTDNKELWFRTNNINRLRIGLETANSSFNTVHARFLPNTAYSGTISGISNEIDVQSGGVGGNVFGIENLMYLRSGSSVTNTFRAQRNRLWNVQTTNYPNVTGVLNEYRGEVTDITTFYGFQNTLDFRSASNTTHLFGFSNDFTGQVNGTITNYYGFYSGVHSSLGGVTNYYGFYQPNLGTNSNRFAFYYKGNATTTKDVVITGLGRVGIGTDQPHSDLQVEGSVSKKINSTSTSTGVFTLNDSHFTLRILDGISSINLPNPNTCQGRIYILIGTNGISNKNITVSGGAAVYNDVSNQNVNLISANQRYQVQSDGTSWIVIGN
;
A
#
# COMPACT_ATOMS: atom_id res chain seq x y z
N MET A 1 9.18 40.70 119.98
CA MET A 1 8.37 41.16 118.84
C MET A 1 9.28 41.85 117.85
N CYS A 2 9.62 41.20 116.74
CA CYS A 2 9.78 41.80 115.39
C CYS A 2 10.19 40.66 114.44
N PHE A 3 9.33 40.30 113.49
CA PHE A 3 9.55 39.20 112.55
C PHE A 3 10.35 39.70 111.34
N LEU A 4 11.42 38.96 111.01
CA LEU A 4 12.22 39.11 109.80
C LEU A 4 11.47 38.45 108.64
N LEU A 5 11.02 39.23 107.64
CA LEU A 5 10.39 38.71 106.42
C LEU A 5 11.39 38.86 105.26
N GLY A 6 12.06 37.76 104.90
CA GLY A 6 12.95 37.71 103.75
C GLY A 6 12.17 37.70 102.45
N PHE A 7 12.34 38.72 101.61
CA PHE A 7 11.71 38.85 100.30
C PHE A 7 12.57 38.12 99.26
N VAL A 8 12.13 36.93 98.84
CA VAL A 8 12.77 36.15 97.75
C VAL A 8 12.29 36.71 96.41
N ILE A 9 13.19 37.34 95.66
CA ILE A 9 12.91 37.86 94.31
C ILE A 9 13.17 36.73 93.31
N PHE A 10 12.11 36.18 92.71
CA PHE A 10 12.18 35.34 91.51
C PHE A 10 12.33 36.25 90.27
N PRO A 11 13.38 36.12 89.44
CA PRO A 11 13.45 36.86 88.19
C PRO A 11 12.45 36.30 87.17
N PHE A 12 11.33 37.01 86.98
CA PHE A 12 10.35 36.77 85.93
C PHE A 12 10.99 37.08 84.57
N HIS A 13 11.40 36.04 83.83
CA HIS A 13 11.91 36.18 82.47
C HIS A 13 10.72 36.29 81.51
N MET A 14 10.38 37.50 81.05
CA MET A 14 9.55 37.66 79.85
C MET A 14 10.44 37.65 78.61
N THR A 15 10.39 36.57 77.85
CA THR A 15 10.86 36.56 76.46
C THR A 15 9.95 37.46 75.63
N MET A 16 10.41 38.66 75.31
CA MET A 16 9.79 39.48 74.26
C MET A 16 10.30 38.98 72.91
N TYR A 17 9.39 38.54 72.03
CA TYR A 17 9.72 38.22 70.65
C TYR A 17 9.90 39.52 69.85
N GLY A 18 10.97 39.62 69.06
CA GLY A 18 11.30 40.81 68.25
C GLY A 18 10.59 40.89 66.90
N GLN A 19 9.45 40.22 66.72
CA GLN A 19 8.67 40.28 65.48
C GLN A 19 8.03 41.66 65.31
N VAL A 20 8.16 42.23 64.11
CA VAL A 20 7.63 43.54 63.77
C VAL A 20 6.33 43.35 62.98
N GLY A 21 5.20 43.62 63.63
CA GLY A 21 3.92 43.76 62.95
C GLY A 21 3.66 45.20 62.54
N ILE A 22 3.28 45.46 61.29
CA ILE A 22 2.78 46.76 60.85
C ILE A 22 1.40 46.55 60.23
N GLY A 23 0.37 47.11 60.88
CA GLY A 23 -1.02 46.97 60.45
C GLY A 23 -1.75 45.71 60.95
N THR A 24 -1.08 44.88 61.77
CA THR A 24 -1.66 43.71 62.44
C THR A 24 -1.24 43.63 63.91
N GLU A 25 -2.17 43.26 64.79
CA GLU A 25 -1.89 43.02 66.22
C GLU A 25 -1.42 41.58 66.49
N ASN A 26 -1.60 40.68 65.51
CA ASN A 26 -1.19 39.28 65.60
C ASN A 26 -0.25 38.92 64.44
N PRO A 27 1.01 39.40 64.46
CA PRO A 27 1.98 39.06 63.42
C PRO A 27 2.12 37.55 63.29
N ASN A 28 2.20 37.04 62.06
CA ASN A 28 2.41 35.63 61.80
C ASN A 28 3.66 35.14 62.54
N PRO A 29 3.57 34.10 63.39
CA PRO A 29 4.71 33.60 64.16
C PRO A 29 5.90 33.13 63.32
N SER A 30 5.71 32.89 62.01
CA SER A 30 6.75 32.50 61.08
C SER A 30 7.45 33.68 60.39
N ALA A 31 7.07 34.93 60.68
CA ALA A 31 7.61 36.12 60.04
C ALA A 31 8.31 37.05 61.03
N ILE A 32 9.50 37.54 60.66
CA ILE A 32 10.20 38.59 61.42
C ILE A 32 9.54 39.96 61.17
N LEU A 33 8.98 40.18 59.97
CA LEU A 33 8.20 41.35 59.59
C LEU A 33 6.89 40.89 58.94
N ASP A 34 5.76 41.28 59.52
CA ASP A 34 4.42 41.03 58.98
C ASP A 34 3.71 42.35 58.68
N LEU A 35 3.24 42.50 57.44
CA LEU A 35 2.64 43.74 56.93
C LEU A 35 1.22 43.45 56.46
N GLU A 36 0.22 43.94 57.18
CA GLU A 36 -1.19 43.72 56.86
C GLU A 36 -1.88 45.04 56.47
N ALA A 37 -2.41 45.10 55.24
CA ALA A 37 -3.23 46.21 54.78
C ALA A 37 -4.09 45.79 53.57
N ASN A 38 -5.35 46.25 53.52
CA ASN A 38 -6.27 45.93 52.42
C ASN A 38 -6.04 46.75 51.14
N ASN A 39 -5.28 47.85 51.23
CA ASN A 39 -5.12 48.82 50.14
C ASN A 39 -3.75 49.51 50.12
N LYS A 40 -2.73 48.92 50.75
CA LYS A 40 -1.35 49.44 50.76
C LYS A 40 -0.38 48.32 50.39
N GLY A 41 0.78 48.69 49.84
CA GLY A 41 1.89 47.79 49.58
C GLY A 41 3.18 48.30 50.22
N ILE A 42 4.27 47.53 50.07
CA ILE A 42 5.60 47.94 50.50
C ILE A 42 6.37 48.60 49.36
N LEU A 43 6.96 49.77 49.61
CA LEU A 43 7.96 50.36 48.72
C LEU A 43 9.34 49.85 49.12
N ILE A 44 9.87 48.93 48.32
CA ILE A 44 11.26 48.48 48.40
C ILE A 44 12.20 49.63 47.97
N PRO A 45 13.39 49.78 48.58
CA PRO A 45 14.36 50.81 48.23
C PRO A 45 14.63 50.89 46.72
N ARG A 46 14.52 52.09 46.16
CA ARG A 46 14.78 52.35 44.74
C ARG A 46 16.25 52.72 44.57
N VAL A 47 17.01 51.86 43.91
CA VAL A 47 18.45 51.98 43.79
C VAL A 47 18.81 52.11 42.31
N ALA A 48 19.78 52.96 41.98
CA ALA A 48 20.29 53.10 40.62
C ALA A 48 21.55 52.24 40.46
N LEU A 49 21.37 50.94 40.22
CA LEU A 49 22.51 50.02 40.08
C LEU A 49 23.35 50.37 38.87
N THR A 50 24.67 50.23 38.96
CA THR A 50 25.61 50.54 37.87
C THR A 50 25.94 49.32 37.00
N GLY A 51 25.69 48.10 37.48
CA GLY A 51 25.89 46.83 36.77
C GLY A 51 25.43 45.62 37.57
N LEU A 52 25.46 44.42 37.00
CA LEU A 52 25.07 43.18 37.71
C LEU A 52 26.00 42.87 38.89
N THR A 53 27.25 43.34 38.86
CA THR A 53 28.23 43.13 39.94
C THR A 53 28.42 44.38 40.82
N ASP A 54 27.53 45.37 40.73
CA ASP A 54 27.61 46.60 41.52
C ASP A 54 27.56 46.30 43.03
N ASN A 55 28.70 46.52 43.69
CA ASN A 55 28.90 46.34 45.14
C ASN A 55 29.17 47.66 45.87
N THR A 56 29.00 48.81 45.20
CA THR A 56 29.38 50.13 45.73
C THR A 56 28.19 51.03 46.00
N THR A 57 27.10 50.85 45.25
CA THR A 57 25.91 51.70 45.37
C THR A 57 25.16 51.47 46.68
N ILE A 58 25.30 50.28 47.28
CA ILE A 58 24.94 50.01 48.68
C ILE A 58 26.23 50.12 49.51
N SER A 59 26.34 51.19 50.30
CA SER A 59 27.61 51.63 50.90
C SER A 59 28.23 50.67 51.92
N GLU A 60 27.41 49.88 52.61
CA GLU A 60 27.85 48.91 53.62
C GLU A 60 28.09 47.51 53.04
N GLY A 61 28.14 47.40 51.71
CA GLY A 61 28.26 46.15 50.98
C GLY A 61 26.93 45.43 50.79
N ASN A 62 26.87 44.59 49.76
CA ASN A 62 25.68 43.79 49.47
C ASN A 62 25.68 42.52 50.33
N VAL A 63 24.56 42.26 51.01
CA VAL A 63 24.29 41.00 51.70
C VAL A 63 23.37 40.15 50.83
N GLU A 64 23.57 38.83 50.81
CA GLU A 64 22.71 37.91 50.08
C GLU A 64 21.23 38.09 50.46
N SER A 65 20.35 38.02 49.46
CA SER A 65 18.91 38.26 49.57
C SER A 65 18.49 39.71 49.88
N ILE A 66 19.39 40.70 49.88
CA ILE A 66 18.96 42.11 49.87
C ILE A 66 18.14 42.36 48.61
N LEU A 67 16.93 42.90 48.78
CA LEU A 67 15.99 43.22 47.71
C LEU A 67 15.97 44.73 47.45
N VAL A 68 16.14 45.12 46.20
CA VAL A 68 16.04 46.51 45.72
C VAL A 68 15.17 46.60 44.48
N TYR A 69 14.62 47.79 44.22
CA TYR A 69 14.04 48.12 42.93
C TYR A 69 15.06 48.91 42.11
N ASN A 70 15.65 48.29 41.08
CA ASN A 70 16.58 48.95 40.19
C ASN A 70 15.88 49.99 39.30
N THR A 71 16.47 51.19 39.20
CA THR A 71 15.95 52.29 38.38
C THR A 71 16.75 52.53 37.09
N THR A 72 17.95 51.96 36.97
CA THR A 72 18.84 52.08 35.79
C THR A 72 18.39 51.16 34.65
N VAL A 73 18.55 51.60 33.40
CA VAL A 73 18.36 50.77 32.20
C VAL A 73 19.66 50.73 31.41
N SER A 74 20.17 49.53 31.13
CA SER A 74 21.35 49.28 30.31
C SER A 74 21.18 48.01 29.45
N SER A 75 22.26 47.56 28.81
CA SER A 75 22.32 46.27 28.12
C SER A 75 22.06 45.09 29.05
N GLU A 76 22.54 45.18 30.31
CA GLU A 76 22.46 44.10 31.31
C GLU A 76 21.38 44.33 32.37
N LEU A 77 21.04 45.59 32.66
CA LEU A 77 20.07 45.97 33.68
C LEU A 77 18.75 46.47 33.06
N LYS A 78 17.63 46.08 33.68
CA LYS A 78 16.29 46.59 33.38
C LYS A 78 15.70 47.22 34.64
N LYS A 79 14.67 48.07 34.49
CA LYS A 79 13.89 48.50 35.65
C LYS A 79 13.14 47.30 36.24
N GLY A 80 13.18 47.14 37.55
CA GLY A 80 12.45 46.09 38.25
C GLY A 80 13.11 45.66 39.55
N TYR A 81 12.56 44.61 40.16
CA TYR A 81 13.08 44.07 41.42
C TYR A 81 14.31 43.22 41.18
N TYR A 82 15.36 43.46 41.96
CA TYR A 82 16.60 42.69 41.97
C TYR A 82 16.93 42.27 43.38
N TYR A 83 17.44 41.06 43.55
CA TYR A 83 18.04 40.60 44.80
C TYR A 83 19.52 40.30 44.61
N TRP A 84 20.34 40.47 45.64
CA TRP A 84 21.74 40.07 45.58
C TRP A 84 21.87 38.56 45.84
N SER A 85 22.44 37.80 44.91
CA SER A 85 22.63 36.34 45.05
C SER A 85 23.89 35.94 45.83
N GLY A 86 24.59 36.90 46.42
CA GLY A 86 25.90 36.70 47.06
C GLY A 86 27.07 37.11 46.16
N THR A 87 26.90 37.05 44.85
CA THR A 87 27.94 37.43 43.86
C THR A 87 27.50 38.43 42.81
N GLN A 88 26.20 38.53 42.54
CA GLN A 88 25.64 39.47 41.55
C GLN A 88 24.17 39.81 41.85
N TRP A 89 23.66 40.86 41.22
CA TRP A 89 22.26 41.23 41.22
C TRP A 89 21.47 40.37 40.24
N GLU A 90 20.50 39.63 40.75
CA GLU A 90 19.58 38.83 39.97
C GLU A 90 18.20 39.45 39.98
N MET A 91 17.60 39.59 38.80
CA MET A 91 16.27 40.17 38.67
C MET A 91 15.23 39.18 39.19
N LEU A 92 14.44 39.57 40.19
CA LEU A 92 13.48 38.70 40.89
C LEU A 92 12.31 38.25 39.99
N ALA A 93 12.01 38.99 38.93
CA ALA A 93 11.29 38.51 37.76
C ALA A 93 11.20 39.65 36.73
N ASN A 94 11.88 39.49 35.61
CA ASN A 94 11.35 39.90 34.32
C ASN A 94 11.98 39.01 33.27
N GLN A 95 11.54 37.77 33.25
CA GLN A 95 11.89 36.90 32.16
C GLN A 95 10.65 36.77 31.30
N SER A 96 10.59 37.65 30.29
CA SER A 96 9.87 37.46 29.03
C SER A 96 10.35 36.18 28.32
N TYR A 97 10.48 35.05 29.01
CA TYR A 97 10.45 33.77 28.36
C TYR A 97 9.03 33.60 27.86
N GLN A 98 8.84 33.87 26.58
CA GLN A 98 7.68 33.42 25.81
C GLN A 98 7.75 31.88 25.73
N ASN A 99 7.67 31.22 26.88
CA ASN A 99 7.58 29.77 26.96
C ASN A 99 6.33 29.35 26.20
N TRP A 100 6.42 28.21 25.54
CA TRP A 100 5.23 27.59 24.99
C TRP A 100 4.42 27.00 26.14
N ASN A 101 3.21 27.53 26.37
CA ASN A 101 2.36 27.14 27.49
C ASN A 101 1.59 25.84 27.14
N CYS A 102 1.33 24.98 28.13
CA CYS A 102 0.51 23.78 27.97
C CYS A 102 -0.96 24.09 27.61
N GLN A 103 -1.43 25.30 27.88
CA GLN A 103 -2.74 25.82 27.47
C GLN A 103 -2.68 26.66 26.18
N GLY A 104 -1.49 26.82 25.58
CA GLY A 104 -1.24 27.61 24.38
C GLY A 104 -0.93 29.09 24.65
N ASN A 105 -0.47 29.77 23.60
CA ASN A 105 -0.08 31.19 23.63
C ASN A 105 -1.02 32.00 22.73
N SER A 106 -1.47 33.17 23.19
CA SER A 106 -2.21 34.15 22.38
C SER A 106 -1.27 35.23 21.82
N ASN A 107 -1.71 35.97 20.79
CA ASN A 107 -0.95 37.07 20.16
C ASN A 107 0.45 36.68 19.61
N THR A 108 0.57 35.50 19.01
CA THR A 108 1.84 35.03 18.41
C THR A 108 2.10 35.67 17.04
N ASN A 109 3.37 35.80 16.66
CA ASN A 109 3.81 36.22 15.32
C ASN A 109 4.58 35.05 14.67
N PRO A 110 4.09 34.47 13.56
CA PRO A 110 4.70 33.30 12.92
C PRO A 110 6.15 33.49 12.46
N VAL A 111 6.60 34.73 12.26
CA VAL A 111 7.98 35.03 11.81
C VAL A 111 8.98 35.00 12.96
N SER A 112 8.56 35.40 14.17
CA SER A 112 9.46 35.60 15.31
C SER A 112 9.18 34.69 16.51
N HIS A 113 8.01 34.05 16.58
CA HIS A 113 7.62 33.14 17.65
C HIS A 113 7.41 31.73 17.10
N PHE A 114 8.27 30.79 17.49
CA PHE A 114 8.18 29.39 17.07
C PHE A 114 8.76 28.45 18.13
N MET A 115 8.36 27.18 18.05
CA MET A 115 9.01 26.08 18.76
C MET A 115 10.04 25.43 17.83
N GLY A 116 11.32 25.62 18.09
CA GLY A 116 12.37 25.06 17.26
C GLY A 116 13.75 25.60 17.56
N THR A 117 14.70 25.27 16.70
CA THR A 117 16.09 25.74 16.73
C THR A 117 16.28 26.83 15.68
N THR A 118 17.13 27.82 15.97
CA THR A 118 17.55 28.86 15.01
C THR A 118 18.84 28.49 14.26
N ASP A 119 19.52 27.44 14.71
CA ASP A 119 20.78 26.97 14.16
C ASP A 119 20.59 25.65 13.38
N ASN A 120 21.68 25.15 12.81
CA ASN A 120 21.68 23.93 12.00
C ASN A 120 21.68 22.65 12.88
N LYS A 121 20.79 22.61 13.88
CA LYS A 121 20.58 21.51 14.80
C LYS A 121 19.13 21.09 14.77
N GLU A 122 18.91 19.84 15.15
CA GLU A 122 17.62 19.19 15.01
C GLU A 122 16.79 19.33 16.27
N LEU A 123 15.48 19.45 16.08
CA LEU A 123 14.51 19.45 17.17
C LEU A 123 14.06 18.01 17.47
N TRP A 124 14.22 17.55 18.71
CA TRP A 124 13.77 16.21 19.14
C TRP A 124 12.64 16.32 20.15
N PHE A 125 11.52 15.67 19.88
CA PHE A 125 10.47 15.41 20.86
C PHE A 125 10.70 14.03 21.46
N ARG A 126 10.93 13.98 22.78
CA ARG A 126 11.25 12.74 23.51
C ARG A 126 10.18 12.41 24.55
N THR A 127 9.95 11.12 24.78
CA THR A 127 9.25 10.62 25.97
C THR A 127 10.09 9.52 26.60
N ASN A 128 10.24 9.54 27.94
CA ASN A 128 11.14 8.62 28.65
C ASN A 128 12.58 8.62 28.10
N ASN A 129 13.10 9.80 27.73
CA ASN A 129 14.41 9.99 27.07
C ASN A 129 14.58 9.24 25.72
N ILE A 130 13.49 8.73 25.14
CA ILE A 130 13.47 8.08 23.82
C ILE A 130 12.94 9.09 22.81
N ASN A 131 13.63 9.23 21.69
CA ASN A 131 13.17 10.06 20.58
C ASN A 131 11.87 9.51 19.98
N ARG A 132 10.83 10.36 19.90
CA ARG A 132 9.52 10.05 19.31
C ARG A 132 9.26 10.80 18.01
N LEU A 133 9.84 11.99 17.85
CA LEU A 133 9.75 12.78 16.63
C LEU A 133 11.01 13.66 16.51
N ARG A 134 11.61 13.67 15.32
CA ARG A 134 12.78 14.48 14.97
C ARG A 134 12.42 15.37 13.79
N ILE A 135 12.73 16.66 13.90
CA ILE A 135 12.57 17.65 12.83
C ILE A 135 13.95 18.29 12.60
N GLY A 136 14.62 17.98 11.48
CA GLY A 136 15.95 18.50 11.18
C GLY A 136 16.84 17.58 10.33
N LEU A 137 18.08 18.02 10.14
CA LEU A 137 19.08 17.64 9.12
C LEU A 137 18.88 16.30 8.38
N GLU A 138 18.15 16.39 7.27
CA GLU A 138 18.13 15.37 6.23
C GLU A 138 19.37 15.58 5.31
N THR A 139 20.40 14.74 5.46
CA THR A 139 21.15 14.35 4.26
C THR A 139 20.16 13.65 3.33
N ALA A 140 20.14 14.06 2.05
CA ALA A 140 19.21 13.60 1.02
C ALA A 140 18.64 12.17 1.23
N ASN A 141 17.31 12.06 1.26
CA ASN A 141 16.50 10.82 1.21
C ASN A 141 16.11 10.11 2.52
N SER A 142 15.97 10.79 3.66
CA SER A 142 15.30 10.18 4.83
C SER A 142 14.07 10.99 5.24
N SER A 143 12.97 10.70 4.55
CA SER A 143 11.62 11.07 4.94
C SER A 143 11.26 10.55 6.34
N PHE A 144 10.30 11.22 6.97
CA PHE A 144 9.65 10.83 8.22
C PHE A 144 9.56 9.30 8.40
N ASN A 145 10.17 8.77 9.47
CA ASN A 145 10.21 7.33 9.75
C ASN A 145 8.79 6.75 9.95
N THR A 146 7.86 7.55 10.47
CA THR A 146 6.43 7.22 10.56
C THR A 146 5.63 8.52 10.48
N VAL A 147 4.66 8.60 9.57
CA VAL A 147 3.72 9.73 9.50
C VAL A 147 2.35 9.25 9.96
N HIS A 148 1.87 9.78 11.08
CA HIS A 148 0.46 9.65 11.45
C HIS A 148 -0.27 10.94 11.08
N ALA A 149 -1.19 10.88 10.11
CA ALA A 149 -1.98 12.02 9.68
C ALA A 149 -3.46 11.79 9.92
N ARG A 150 -4.13 12.76 10.55
CA ARG A 150 -5.58 12.78 10.72
C ARG A 150 -6.17 13.95 9.94
N PHE A 151 -7.07 13.66 9.00
CA PHE A 151 -7.73 14.69 8.18
C PHE A 151 -9.14 14.93 8.68
N LEU A 152 -9.47 16.18 9.01
CA LEU A 152 -10.74 16.54 9.62
C LEU A 152 -11.85 16.74 8.58
N PRO A 153 -13.13 16.60 8.98
CA PRO A 153 -14.28 16.95 8.15
C PRO A 153 -14.14 18.42 7.72
N ASN A 154 -14.22 18.71 6.42
CA ASN A 154 -14.14 20.07 5.83
C ASN A 154 -12.74 20.66 5.59
N THR A 155 -11.65 19.91 5.84
CA THR A 155 -10.30 20.32 5.42
C THR A 155 -9.81 19.44 4.28
N ALA A 156 -9.71 19.99 3.08
CA ALA A 156 -9.08 19.29 1.97
C ALA A 156 -7.56 19.37 2.07
N TYR A 157 -6.89 18.21 2.12
CA TYR A 157 -5.44 18.15 2.02
C TYR A 157 -5.03 17.81 0.58
N SER A 158 -4.43 18.78 -0.10
CA SER A 158 -3.94 18.64 -1.48
C SER A 158 -2.44 18.25 -1.56
N GLY A 159 -1.79 18.05 -0.41
CA GLY A 159 -0.37 17.73 -0.35
C GLY A 159 -0.04 16.26 -0.60
N THR A 160 1.24 15.93 -0.50
CA THR A 160 1.74 14.55 -0.56
C THR A 160 2.21 14.12 0.83
N ILE A 161 1.68 13.01 1.32
CA ILE A 161 2.24 12.30 2.48
C ILE A 161 3.32 11.35 1.98
N SER A 162 4.54 11.49 2.49
CA SER A 162 5.65 10.58 2.21
C SER A 162 6.37 10.18 3.48
N GLY A 163 6.50 8.87 3.70
CA GLY A 163 7.14 8.29 4.88
C GLY A 163 7.36 6.79 4.69
N ILE A 164 8.15 6.16 5.55
CA ILE A 164 8.39 4.70 5.47
C ILE A 164 7.09 3.94 5.80
N SER A 165 6.49 4.27 6.95
CA SER A 165 5.21 3.72 7.41
C SER A 165 4.21 4.87 7.63
N ASN A 166 3.16 4.93 6.83
CA ASN A 166 2.12 5.95 6.95
C ASN A 166 0.85 5.35 7.57
N GLU A 167 0.32 5.97 8.61
CA GLU A 167 -1.01 5.69 9.15
C GLU A 167 -1.90 6.92 8.97
N ILE A 168 -3.01 6.76 8.26
CA ILE A 168 -3.85 7.87 7.84
C ILE A 168 -5.29 7.57 8.21
N ASP A 169 -5.94 8.48 8.95
CA ASP A 169 -7.37 8.42 9.24
C ASP A 169 -8.08 9.66 8.68
N VAL A 170 -8.74 9.49 7.53
CA VAL A 170 -9.56 10.53 6.90
C VAL A 170 -10.96 10.48 7.51
N GLN A 171 -11.29 11.49 8.32
CA GLN A 171 -12.60 11.59 8.94
C GLN A 171 -13.71 11.84 7.90
N SER A 172 -14.97 11.70 8.32
CA SER A 172 -16.13 11.88 7.44
C SER A 172 -16.11 13.25 6.76
N GLY A 173 -16.30 13.31 5.44
CA GLY A 173 -16.23 14.57 4.67
C GLY A 173 -14.82 15.16 4.51
N GLY A 174 -13.77 14.51 5.00
CA GLY A 174 -12.38 14.90 4.78
C GLY A 174 -11.89 14.47 3.39
N VAL A 175 -10.88 15.17 2.86
CA VAL A 175 -10.24 14.83 1.58
C VAL A 175 -8.75 14.57 1.79
N GLY A 176 -8.30 13.36 1.45
CA GLY A 176 -6.89 12.95 1.49
C GLY A 176 -6.16 13.22 0.16
N GLY A 177 -4.87 13.52 0.27
CA GLY A 177 -3.96 13.75 -0.87
C GLY A 177 -3.23 12.48 -1.33
N ASN A 178 -2.11 12.65 -2.03
CA ASN A 178 -1.23 11.53 -2.42
C ASN A 178 -0.58 10.88 -1.19
N VAL A 179 -0.40 9.55 -1.21
CA VAL A 179 0.31 8.83 -0.14
C VAL A 179 1.35 7.90 -0.74
N PHE A 180 2.61 8.09 -0.33
CA PHE A 180 3.75 7.30 -0.78
C PHE A 180 4.52 6.72 0.41
N GLY A 181 4.84 5.42 0.36
CA GLY A 181 5.68 4.81 1.39
C GLY A 181 6.14 3.40 1.09
N ILE A 182 6.68 2.72 2.10
CA ILE A 182 6.93 1.27 2.06
C ILE A 182 5.68 0.55 2.57
N GLU A 183 5.08 1.08 3.63
CA GLU A 183 3.81 0.61 4.19
C GLU A 183 2.85 1.77 4.34
N ASN A 184 1.65 1.63 3.79
CA ASN A 184 0.57 2.56 4.06
C ASN A 184 -0.61 1.82 4.69
N LEU A 185 -1.15 2.38 5.77
CA LEU A 185 -2.43 2.02 6.35
C LEU A 185 -3.34 3.24 6.26
N MET A 186 -4.51 3.07 5.63
CA MET A 186 -5.49 4.13 5.48
C MET A 186 -6.87 3.68 5.97
N TYR A 187 -7.48 4.53 6.78
CA TYR A 187 -8.89 4.48 7.16
C TYR A 187 -9.64 5.63 6.48
N LEU A 188 -10.76 5.31 5.86
CA LEU A 188 -11.63 6.28 5.17
C LEU A 188 -13.04 6.20 5.73
N ARG A 189 -13.42 7.18 6.55
CA ARG A 189 -14.77 7.23 7.15
C ARG A 189 -15.81 7.64 6.11
N SER A 190 -17.09 7.39 6.42
CA SER A 190 -18.23 7.70 5.55
C SER A 190 -18.15 9.10 4.92
N GLY A 191 -18.27 9.18 3.60
CA GLY A 191 -18.29 10.44 2.85
C GLY A 191 -16.95 11.16 2.75
N SER A 192 -15.84 10.55 3.20
CA SER A 192 -14.49 11.01 2.87
C SER A 192 -14.17 10.77 1.38
N SER A 193 -13.13 11.40 0.83
CA SER A 193 -12.61 11.07 -0.50
C SER A 193 -11.08 11.15 -0.53
N VAL A 194 -10.47 10.53 -1.54
CA VAL A 194 -9.03 10.69 -1.83
C VAL A 194 -8.92 11.03 -3.31
N THR A 195 -8.11 12.02 -3.66
CA THR A 195 -8.13 12.58 -5.02
C THR A 195 -7.04 12.03 -5.94
N ASN A 196 -6.03 11.31 -5.42
CA ASN A 196 -4.85 10.91 -6.22
C ASN A 196 -4.20 9.59 -5.76
N THR A 197 -2.93 9.32 -6.08
CA THR A 197 -2.36 7.96 -5.98
C THR A 197 -2.07 7.50 -4.54
N PHE A 198 -2.44 6.27 -4.22
CA PHE A 198 -2.05 5.56 -3.00
C PHE A 198 -1.03 4.47 -3.35
N ARG A 199 0.25 4.69 -3.03
CA ARG A 199 1.33 3.79 -3.48
C ARG A 199 2.31 3.42 -2.37
N ALA A 200 2.57 2.12 -2.25
CA ALA A 200 3.60 1.57 -1.39
C ALA A 200 3.99 0.15 -1.78
N GLN A 201 5.03 -0.43 -1.15
CA GLN A 201 5.26 -1.87 -1.29
C GLN A 201 4.08 -2.66 -0.71
N ARG A 202 3.56 -2.22 0.44
CA ARG A 202 2.36 -2.77 1.07
C ARG A 202 1.34 -1.68 1.36
N ASN A 203 0.14 -1.83 0.82
CA ASN A 203 -1.00 -0.96 1.10
C ASN A 203 -2.06 -1.73 1.87
N ARG A 204 -2.58 -1.15 2.95
CA ARG A 204 -3.76 -1.65 3.67
C ARG A 204 -4.81 -0.55 3.71
N LEU A 205 -5.97 -0.84 3.16
CA LEU A 205 -7.11 0.08 3.11
C LEU A 205 -8.23 -0.56 3.93
N TRP A 206 -8.57 0.01 5.08
CA TRP A 206 -9.52 -0.59 6.01
C TRP A 206 -10.72 0.31 6.32
N ASN A 207 -11.88 -0.33 6.48
CA ASN A 207 -13.17 0.31 6.80
C ASN A 207 -13.50 1.48 5.87
N VAL A 208 -13.22 1.30 4.57
CA VAL A 208 -13.41 2.33 3.56
C VAL A 208 -14.88 2.47 3.21
N GLN A 209 -15.43 3.70 3.28
CA GLN A 209 -16.83 4.04 2.97
C GLN A 209 -16.91 5.34 2.14
N THR A 210 -16.49 5.30 0.88
CA THR A 210 -16.37 6.51 0.03
C THR A 210 -16.95 6.33 -1.37
N THR A 211 -17.50 7.40 -1.92
CA THR A 211 -18.00 7.43 -3.31
C THR A 211 -16.90 7.41 -4.37
N ASN A 212 -15.63 7.68 -4.04
CA ASN A 212 -14.54 7.65 -5.02
C ASN A 212 -13.18 7.37 -4.37
N TYR A 213 -12.58 6.24 -4.73
CA TYR A 213 -11.22 5.86 -4.34
C TYR A 213 -10.26 5.91 -5.56
N PRO A 214 -9.11 6.57 -5.44
CA PRO A 214 -8.15 6.73 -6.52
C PRO A 214 -7.16 5.55 -6.64
N ASN A 215 -6.33 5.54 -7.69
CA ASN A 215 -5.48 4.41 -8.06
C ASN A 215 -4.62 3.86 -6.90
N VAL A 216 -4.85 2.60 -6.51
CA VAL A 216 -3.98 1.85 -5.58
C VAL A 216 -2.87 1.18 -6.38
N THR A 217 -1.62 1.35 -5.96
CA THR A 217 -0.47 0.71 -6.60
C THR A 217 0.48 0.16 -5.55
N GLY A 218 0.74 -1.13 -5.56
CA GLY A 218 1.73 -1.71 -4.66
C GLY A 218 2.11 -3.13 -4.98
N VAL A 219 3.01 -3.73 -4.20
CA VAL A 219 3.35 -5.14 -4.36
C VAL A 219 2.30 -6.00 -3.67
N LEU A 220 1.99 -5.70 -2.41
CA LEU A 220 0.92 -6.30 -1.64
C LEU A 220 -0.15 -5.26 -1.34
N ASN A 221 -1.39 -5.53 -1.69
CA ASN A 221 -2.50 -4.65 -1.33
C ASN A 221 -3.59 -5.44 -0.62
N GLU A 222 -4.03 -4.94 0.52
CA GLU A 222 -5.17 -5.45 1.25
C GLU A 222 -6.27 -4.38 1.25
N TYR A 223 -7.45 -4.75 0.80
CA TYR A 223 -8.62 -3.90 0.84
C TYR A 223 -9.70 -4.53 1.71
N ARG A 224 -10.24 -3.77 2.65
CA ARG A 224 -11.42 -4.12 3.45
C ARG A 224 -12.35 -2.91 3.51
N GLY A 225 -13.51 -2.97 2.87
CA GLY A 225 -14.42 -1.83 2.85
C GLY A 225 -15.84 -2.12 2.41
N GLU A 226 -16.67 -1.08 2.49
CA GLU A 226 -18.11 -1.05 2.29
C GLU A 226 -18.47 0.12 1.37
N VAL A 227 -19.39 -0.06 0.42
CA VAL A 227 -19.94 1.00 -0.44
C VAL A 227 -18.85 1.90 -1.08
N THR A 228 -17.82 1.28 -1.66
CA THR A 228 -16.67 1.99 -2.20
C THR A 228 -16.42 1.69 -3.67
N ASP A 229 -16.19 2.74 -4.46
CA ASP A 229 -15.83 2.62 -5.87
C ASP A 229 -14.32 2.86 -6.07
N ILE A 230 -13.61 1.82 -6.50
CA ILE A 230 -12.17 1.86 -6.84
C ILE A 230 -12.03 1.86 -8.36
N THR A 231 -11.37 2.87 -8.92
CA THR A 231 -11.13 2.90 -10.38
C THR A 231 -10.12 1.85 -10.82
N THR A 232 -8.91 1.87 -10.25
CA THR A 232 -7.87 0.88 -10.56
C THR A 232 -7.14 0.39 -9.31
N PHE A 233 -6.87 -0.91 -9.28
CA PHE A 233 -6.19 -1.57 -8.18
C PHE A 233 -5.06 -2.45 -8.75
N TYR A 234 -3.82 -2.00 -8.58
CA TYR A 234 -2.62 -2.67 -9.11
C TYR A 234 -1.80 -3.29 -8.00
N GLY A 235 -1.56 -4.60 -8.07
CA GLY A 235 -0.44 -5.17 -7.33
C GLY A 235 -0.01 -6.57 -7.71
N PHE A 236 1.11 -7.03 -7.14
CA PHE A 236 1.56 -8.39 -7.37
C PHE A 236 0.65 -9.39 -6.64
N GLN A 237 0.34 -9.11 -5.38
CA GLN A 237 -0.65 -9.81 -4.56
C GLN A 237 -1.72 -8.84 -4.07
N ASN A 238 -2.98 -9.18 -4.30
CA ASN A 238 -4.12 -8.41 -3.81
C ASN A 238 -5.04 -9.30 -2.98
N THR A 239 -5.45 -8.83 -1.81
CA THR A 239 -6.47 -9.47 -0.98
C THR A 239 -7.63 -8.49 -0.79
N LEU A 240 -8.83 -8.88 -1.18
CA LEU A 240 -10.02 -8.03 -1.11
C LEU A 240 -11.11 -8.66 -0.23
N ASP A 241 -11.61 -7.86 0.70
CA ASP A 241 -12.76 -8.14 1.57
C ASP A 241 -13.83 -7.06 1.32
N PHE A 242 -14.78 -7.36 0.44
CA PHE A 242 -15.93 -6.51 0.17
C PHE A 242 -17.04 -6.83 1.15
N ARG A 243 -17.42 -5.88 2.00
CA ARG A 243 -18.46 -6.09 3.03
C ARG A 243 -19.84 -5.56 2.63
N SER A 244 -19.91 -4.62 1.67
CA SER A 244 -21.16 -4.07 1.10
C SER A 244 -20.88 -3.31 -0.21
N ALA A 245 -21.79 -3.31 -1.19
CA ALA A 245 -21.93 -2.44 -2.38
C ALA A 245 -20.65 -1.79 -2.98
N SER A 246 -19.50 -2.48 -2.94
CA SER A 246 -18.22 -1.93 -3.37
C SER A 246 -17.90 -2.38 -4.78
N ASN A 247 -17.45 -1.47 -5.63
CA ASN A 247 -17.11 -1.77 -7.00
C ASN A 247 -15.63 -1.51 -7.27
N THR A 248 -15.01 -2.33 -8.11
CA THR A 248 -13.68 -2.07 -8.65
C THR A 248 -13.73 -2.16 -10.17
N THR A 249 -13.38 -1.09 -10.88
CA THR A 249 -13.45 -1.09 -12.34
C THR A 249 -12.36 -1.98 -12.92
N HIS A 250 -11.08 -1.74 -12.59
CA HIS A 250 -9.97 -2.58 -13.05
C HIS A 250 -9.15 -3.14 -11.88
N LEU A 251 -9.04 -4.47 -11.80
CA LEU A 251 -8.18 -5.16 -10.85
C LEU A 251 -7.06 -5.89 -11.59
N PHE A 252 -5.81 -5.54 -11.29
CA PHE A 252 -4.63 -6.17 -11.87
C PHE A 252 -3.79 -6.83 -10.77
N GLY A 253 -3.45 -8.10 -10.96
CA GLY A 253 -2.34 -8.66 -10.21
C GLY A 253 -1.86 -10.05 -10.60
N PHE A 254 -0.69 -10.44 -10.10
CA PHE A 254 -0.20 -11.80 -10.32
C PHE A 254 -1.07 -12.80 -9.57
N SER A 255 -1.39 -12.50 -8.30
CA SER A 255 -2.32 -13.26 -7.46
C SER A 255 -3.35 -12.33 -6.84
N ASN A 256 -4.61 -12.66 -7.00
CA ASN A 256 -5.73 -11.94 -6.40
C ASN A 256 -6.57 -12.93 -5.60
N ASP A 257 -6.86 -12.58 -4.35
CA ASP A 257 -7.59 -13.42 -3.40
C ASP A 257 -8.73 -12.65 -2.73
N PHE A 258 -9.83 -13.34 -2.44
CA PHE A 258 -11.06 -12.75 -1.92
C PHE A 258 -11.54 -13.48 -0.67
N THR A 259 -11.71 -12.76 0.43
CA THR A 259 -11.95 -13.36 1.76
C THR A 259 -13.26 -12.94 2.45
N GLY A 260 -14.13 -12.14 1.82
CA GLY A 260 -15.30 -11.48 2.43
C GLY A 260 -16.71 -11.95 1.99
N GLN A 261 -17.77 -11.49 2.69
CA GLN A 261 -19.19 -11.76 2.40
C GLN A 261 -19.78 -10.66 1.49
N VAL A 262 -20.30 -11.03 0.31
CA VAL A 262 -20.23 -10.16 -0.89
C VAL A 262 -21.55 -9.52 -1.31
N ASN A 263 -21.51 -8.21 -1.60
CA ASN A 263 -22.55 -7.44 -2.31
C ASN A 263 -21.91 -6.40 -3.27
N GLY A 264 -20.83 -6.72 -4.00
CA GLY A 264 -20.06 -5.78 -4.85
C GLY A 264 -19.68 -6.31 -6.25
N THR A 265 -19.16 -5.45 -7.14
CA THR A 265 -18.87 -5.77 -8.57
C THR A 265 -17.41 -5.53 -8.96
N ILE A 266 -16.84 -6.38 -9.82
CA ILE A 266 -15.56 -6.09 -10.50
C ILE A 266 -15.78 -6.07 -12.02
N THR A 267 -15.44 -4.98 -12.71
CA THR A 267 -15.71 -4.91 -14.16
C THR A 267 -14.67 -5.69 -14.97
N ASN A 268 -13.38 -5.40 -14.80
CA ASN A 268 -12.28 -6.04 -15.52
C ASN A 268 -11.26 -6.63 -14.55
N TYR A 269 -11.05 -7.94 -14.63
CA TYR A 269 -10.20 -8.69 -13.72
C TYR A 269 -9.04 -9.36 -14.46
N TYR A 270 -7.82 -8.91 -14.18
CA TYR A 270 -6.58 -9.38 -14.79
C TYR A 270 -5.69 -10.12 -13.77
N GLY A 271 -5.29 -11.36 -14.06
CA GLY A 271 -4.24 -12.00 -13.26
C GLY A 271 -3.81 -13.43 -13.61
N PHE A 272 -2.64 -13.85 -13.10
CA PHE A 272 -2.14 -15.21 -13.31
C PHE A 272 -2.92 -16.21 -12.45
N TYR A 273 -3.10 -15.91 -11.16
CA TYR A 273 -3.99 -16.57 -10.23
C TYR A 273 -5.06 -15.59 -9.75
N SER A 274 -6.32 -15.99 -9.82
CA SER A 274 -7.43 -15.08 -9.54
C SER A 274 -8.55 -15.74 -8.74
N GLY A 275 -8.23 -16.31 -7.58
CA GLY A 275 -9.20 -16.99 -6.72
C GLY A 275 -10.43 -16.12 -6.38
N VAL A 276 -11.58 -16.41 -6.99
CA VAL A 276 -12.87 -15.78 -6.65
C VAL A 276 -13.61 -16.71 -5.71
N HIS A 277 -14.06 -16.23 -4.55
CA HIS A 277 -14.98 -17.02 -3.72
C HIS A 277 -16.39 -17.00 -4.34
N SER A 278 -17.14 -18.10 -4.18
CA SER A 278 -18.34 -18.47 -4.96
C SER A 278 -19.59 -17.57 -4.84
N SER A 279 -19.48 -16.38 -4.26
CA SER A 279 -20.62 -15.49 -3.94
C SER A 279 -20.48 -14.06 -4.49
N LEU A 280 -19.54 -13.78 -5.41
CA LEU A 280 -19.46 -12.50 -6.11
C LEU A 280 -20.70 -12.24 -6.99
N GLY A 281 -21.39 -11.12 -6.75
CA GLY A 281 -22.61 -10.70 -7.47
C GLY A 281 -22.42 -10.32 -8.94
N GLY A 282 -21.17 -10.25 -9.41
CA GLY A 282 -20.84 -10.15 -10.83
C GLY A 282 -19.40 -9.70 -11.06
N VAL A 283 -18.65 -10.46 -11.86
CA VAL A 283 -17.48 -9.95 -12.58
C VAL A 283 -17.84 -9.87 -14.07
N THR A 284 -17.65 -8.72 -14.71
CA THR A 284 -18.10 -8.54 -16.11
C THR A 284 -17.14 -9.21 -17.10
N ASN A 285 -15.83 -8.98 -16.97
CA ASN A 285 -14.80 -9.49 -17.87
C ASN A 285 -13.58 -10.05 -17.09
N TYR A 286 -13.12 -11.23 -17.48
CA TYR A 286 -11.95 -11.89 -16.90
C TYR A 286 -10.84 -12.18 -17.92
N TYR A 287 -9.58 -11.94 -17.52
CA TYR A 287 -8.36 -12.16 -18.30
C TYR A 287 -7.28 -12.81 -17.43
N GLY A 288 -6.91 -14.09 -17.65
CA GLY A 288 -5.92 -14.72 -16.77
C GLY A 288 -5.51 -16.17 -17.04
N PHE A 289 -4.70 -16.77 -16.16
CA PHE A 289 -4.14 -18.12 -16.38
C PHE A 289 -4.87 -19.23 -15.61
N TYR A 290 -5.10 -19.09 -14.30
CA TYR A 290 -5.71 -20.12 -13.45
C TYR A 290 -6.92 -19.58 -12.65
N GLN A 291 -8.05 -20.32 -12.66
CA GLN A 291 -9.27 -19.96 -11.92
C GLN A 291 -9.94 -21.13 -11.18
N PRO A 292 -10.15 -21.03 -9.85
CA PRO A 292 -10.77 -22.12 -9.06
C PRO A 292 -12.29 -22.00 -8.81
N ASN A 293 -12.94 -20.86 -9.04
CA ASN A 293 -14.38 -20.65 -8.73
C ASN A 293 -14.94 -19.41 -9.48
N LEU A 294 -16.21 -19.43 -9.91
CA LEU A 294 -16.83 -18.34 -10.68
C LEU A 294 -18.28 -18.09 -10.21
N GLY A 295 -18.60 -16.84 -9.91
CA GLY A 295 -19.99 -16.36 -9.89
C GLY A 295 -20.58 -16.22 -11.30
N THR A 296 -21.54 -15.31 -11.49
CA THR A 296 -22.37 -15.14 -12.71
C THR A 296 -21.73 -14.30 -13.83
N ASN A 297 -20.47 -14.56 -14.20
CA ASN A 297 -19.69 -13.68 -15.09
C ASN A 297 -20.09 -13.77 -16.59
N SER A 298 -19.99 -12.63 -17.32
CA SER A 298 -20.45 -12.48 -18.71
C SER A 298 -19.41 -12.79 -19.81
N ASN A 299 -18.12 -12.43 -19.67
CA ASN A 299 -17.08 -12.67 -20.69
C ASN A 299 -15.78 -13.27 -20.09
N ARG A 300 -15.15 -14.25 -20.76
CA ARG A 300 -14.03 -15.05 -20.22
C ARG A 300 -12.89 -15.28 -21.23
N PHE A 301 -11.65 -15.00 -20.81
CA PHE A 301 -10.43 -15.31 -21.56
C PHE A 301 -9.38 -15.93 -20.62
N ALA A 302 -9.46 -17.25 -20.37
CA ALA A 302 -8.57 -17.98 -19.45
C ALA A 302 -7.96 -19.26 -20.05
N PHE A 303 -6.74 -19.64 -19.65
CA PHE A 303 -6.04 -20.84 -20.16
C PHE A 303 -6.28 -22.13 -19.36
N TYR A 304 -6.51 -22.04 -18.04
CA TYR A 304 -6.79 -23.19 -17.16
C TYR A 304 -7.95 -22.87 -16.21
N TYR A 305 -8.95 -23.75 -16.18
CA TYR A 305 -10.15 -23.63 -15.36
C TYR A 305 -10.39 -24.88 -14.52
N LYS A 306 -10.72 -24.69 -13.24
CA LYS A 306 -11.25 -25.74 -12.36
C LYS A 306 -12.66 -25.33 -11.96
N GLY A 307 -13.66 -25.85 -12.67
CA GLY A 307 -15.04 -25.42 -12.52
C GLY A 307 -15.87 -26.20 -11.52
N ASN A 308 -16.82 -25.50 -10.92
CA ASN A 308 -17.93 -26.08 -10.14
C ASN A 308 -19.28 -26.03 -10.90
N ALA A 309 -19.26 -25.80 -12.23
CA ALA A 309 -20.48 -25.71 -13.03
C ALA A 309 -20.34 -26.48 -14.35
N THR A 310 -21.32 -27.34 -14.61
CA THR A 310 -21.35 -28.46 -15.56
C THR A 310 -21.52 -28.08 -17.04
N THR A 311 -21.59 -26.81 -17.41
CA THR A 311 -22.10 -26.39 -18.73
C THR A 311 -21.14 -25.58 -19.62
N THR A 312 -19.98 -25.15 -19.12
CA THR A 312 -18.94 -24.52 -19.96
C THR A 312 -17.57 -25.06 -19.55
N LYS A 313 -17.07 -26.05 -20.30
CA LYS A 313 -15.76 -26.66 -20.10
C LYS A 313 -14.85 -26.14 -21.22
N ASP A 314 -13.93 -25.22 -20.89
CA ASP A 314 -12.99 -24.64 -21.85
C ASP A 314 -11.81 -25.61 -22.09
N VAL A 315 -10.56 -25.16 -21.98
CA VAL A 315 -9.36 -26.00 -22.08
C VAL A 315 -8.85 -26.37 -20.69
N VAL A 316 -8.49 -27.65 -20.51
CA VAL A 316 -7.93 -28.20 -19.28
C VAL A 316 -6.61 -28.89 -19.61
N ILE A 317 -5.55 -28.62 -18.85
CA ILE A 317 -4.28 -29.34 -18.92
C ILE A 317 -4.07 -30.08 -17.59
N THR A 318 -4.11 -31.40 -17.60
CA THR A 318 -4.00 -32.20 -16.37
C THR A 318 -2.54 -32.38 -15.92
N GLY A 319 -2.33 -32.77 -14.66
CA GLY A 319 -1.00 -33.14 -14.14
C GLY A 319 -0.37 -34.36 -14.82
N LEU A 320 -1.13 -35.10 -15.63
CA LEU A 320 -0.65 -36.19 -16.48
C LEU A 320 -0.24 -35.70 -17.90
N GLY A 321 -0.26 -34.39 -18.15
CA GLY A 321 0.10 -33.80 -19.45
C GLY A 321 -1.02 -33.81 -20.51
N ARG A 322 -2.22 -34.29 -20.16
CA ARG A 322 -3.36 -34.37 -21.10
C ARG A 322 -4.06 -33.03 -21.28
N VAL A 323 -4.45 -32.71 -22.50
CA VAL A 323 -5.22 -31.54 -22.89
C VAL A 323 -6.68 -31.95 -23.18
N GLY A 324 -7.62 -31.51 -22.37
CA GLY A 324 -9.06 -31.65 -22.60
C GLY A 324 -9.67 -30.35 -23.09
N ILE A 325 -10.50 -30.39 -24.13
CA ILE A 325 -11.34 -29.27 -24.58
C ILE A 325 -12.78 -29.75 -24.42
N GLY A 326 -13.60 -29.07 -23.62
CA GLY A 326 -14.96 -29.56 -23.32
C GLY A 326 -15.01 -30.67 -22.25
N THR A 327 -13.88 -31.06 -21.66
CA THR A 327 -13.80 -32.07 -20.58
C THR A 327 -12.76 -31.71 -19.52
N ASP A 328 -13.02 -32.05 -18.27
CA ASP A 328 -12.16 -31.88 -17.09
C ASP A 328 -11.43 -33.16 -16.68
N GLN A 329 -11.80 -34.29 -17.27
CA GLN A 329 -11.14 -35.59 -17.08
C GLN A 329 -10.79 -36.20 -18.44
N PRO A 330 -9.82 -35.61 -19.17
CA PRO A 330 -9.39 -36.19 -20.43
C PRO A 330 -8.81 -37.60 -20.23
N HIS A 331 -9.31 -38.56 -21.01
CA HIS A 331 -8.84 -39.94 -21.09
C HIS A 331 -7.75 -40.15 -22.16
N SER A 332 -7.52 -39.14 -23.02
CA SER A 332 -6.49 -39.11 -24.06
C SER A 332 -5.56 -37.91 -23.88
N ASP A 333 -4.36 -37.95 -24.46
CA ASP A 333 -3.40 -36.84 -24.42
C ASP A 333 -3.96 -35.55 -25.03
N LEU A 334 -4.83 -35.68 -26.04
CA LEU A 334 -5.71 -34.61 -26.52
C LEU A 334 -7.13 -35.17 -26.63
N GLN A 335 -8.09 -34.59 -25.92
CA GLN A 335 -9.51 -34.92 -26.03
C GLN A 335 -10.32 -33.66 -26.32
N VAL A 336 -11.21 -33.73 -27.31
CA VAL A 336 -12.11 -32.62 -27.68
C VAL A 336 -13.54 -33.15 -27.68
N GLU A 337 -14.36 -32.69 -26.72
CA GLU A 337 -15.80 -32.96 -26.67
C GLU A 337 -16.54 -31.98 -27.58
N GLY A 338 -16.35 -32.14 -28.90
CA GLY A 338 -16.90 -31.27 -29.94
C GLY A 338 -16.27 -31.50 -31.31
N SER A 339 -16.61 -30.67 -32.28
CA SER A 339 -16.07 -30.77 -33.65
C SER A 339 -14.63 -30.26 -33.74
N VAL A 340 -13.75 -31.01 -34.42
CA VAL A 340 -12.38 -30.59 -34.73
C VAL A 340 -12.27 -30.23 -36.22
N SER A 341 -11.88 -28.98 -36.51
CA SER A 341 -11.55 -28.58 -37.88
C SER A 341 -10.12 -28.98 -38.24
N LYS A 342 -9.93 -29.56 -39.43
CA LYS A 342 -8.62 -29.89 -40.00
C LYS A 342 -8.53 -29.29 -41.41
N LYS A 343 -7.31 -28.94 -41.83
CA LYS A 343 -7.09 -28.27 -43.11
C LYS A 343 -7.46 -29.20 -44.27
N ILE A 344 -8.23 -28.67 -45.22
CA ILE A 344 -8.49 -29.30 -46.52
C ILE A 344 -7.86 -28.46 -47.63
N ASN A 345 -7.05 -29.11 -48.45
CA ASN A 345 -6.41 -28.53 -49.61
C ASN A 345 -6.90 -29.22 -50.87
N SER A 346 -6.77 -28.54 -52.01
CA SER A 346 -6.79 -29.19 -53.31
C SER A 346 -5.49 -28.91 -54.04
N THR A 347 -5.09 -29.77 -54.98
CA THR A 347 -3.96 -29.49 -55.86
C THR A 347 -4.24 -28.28 -56.77
N SER A 348 -5.50 -27.87 -56.91
CA SER A 348 -5.92 -26.70 -57.69
C SER A 348 -5.33 -26.74 -59.12
N THR A 349 -4.75 -25.64 -59.58
CA THR A 349 -4.07 -25.49 -60.87
C THR A 349 -2.62 -25.98 -60.87
N SER A 350 -2.14 -26.63 -59.79
CA SER A 350 -0.77 -27.13 -59.72
C SER A 350 -0.53 -28.21 -60.78
N THR A 351 0.66 -28.18 -61.38
CA THR A 351 1.13 -29.19 -62.34
C THR A 351 2.43 -29.83 -61.84
N GLY A 352 2.83 -30.96 -62.42
CA GLY A 352 4.03 -31.69 -61.99
C GLY A 352 3.86 -32.45 -60.67
N VAL A 353 4.93 -32.58 -59.89
CA VAL A 353 4.93 -33.32 -58.62
C VAL A 353 4.42 -32.43 -57.48
N PHE A 354 3.33 -32.83 -56.81
CA PHE A 354 2.81 -32.13 -55.65
C PHE A 354 3.34 -32.75 -54.34
N THR A 355 4.18 -32.01 -53.61
CA THR A 355 4.82 -32.51 -52.37
C THR A 355 4.03 -32.09 -51.12
N LEU A 356 3.70 -33.06 -50.26
CA LEU A 356 3.05 -32.82 -48.98
C LEU A 356 4.06 -32.40 -47.91
N ASN A 357 3.59 -31.59 -46.95
CA ASN A 357 4.37 -31.07 -45.84
C ASN A 357 3.49 -30.98 -44.58
N ASP A 358 4.03 -30.44 -43.50
CA ASP A 358 3.36 -30.29 -42.21
C ASP A 358 2.11 -29.39 -42.23
N SER A 359 1.96 -28.57 -43.27
CA SER A 359 0.79 -27.72 -43.45
C SER A 359 -0.40 -28.43 -44.09
N HIS A 360 -0.29 -29.70 -44.51
CA HIS A 360 -1.38 -30.46 -45.16
C HIS A 360 -2.03 -31.45 -44.19
N PHE A 361 -3.31 -31.76 -44.40
CA PHE A 361 -4.00 -32.87 -43.69
C PHE A 361 -4.87 -33.64 -44.67
N THR A 362 -5.94 -33.03 -45.19
CA THR A 362 -6.74 -33.60 -46.27
C THR A 362 -6.33 -32.97 -47.60
N LEU A 363 -5.97 -33.77 -48.60
CA LEU A 363 -5.63 -33.32 -49.94
C LEU A 363 -6.61 -33.91 -50.97
N ARG A 364 -7.34 -33.03 -51.63
CA ARG A 364 -8.14 -33.34 -52.83
C ARG A 364 -7.26 -33.24 -54.07
N ILE A 365 -7.05 -34.38 -54.73
CA ILE A 365 -6.17 -34.48 -55.88
C ILE A 365 -6.98 -34.25 -57.15
N LEU A 366 -6.57 -33.27 -57.94
CA LEU A 366 -7.12 -32.96 -59.26
C LEU A 366 -6.17 -33.43 -60.36
N ASP A 367 -6.65 -33.44 -61.60
CA ASP A 367 -5.96 -34.13 -62.69
C ASP A 367 -4.70 -33.42 -63.22
N GLY A 368 -4.47 -32.16 -62.87
CA GLY A 368 -3.36 -31.35 -63.39
C GLY A 368 -1.96 -31.79 -62.94
N ILE A 369 -1.85 -32.51 -61.83
CA ILE A 369 -0.55 -32.99 -61.31
C ILE A 369 -0.13 -34.30 -62.00
N SER A 370 1.18 -34.57 -62.04
CA SER A 370 1.72 -35.85 -62.53
C SER A 370 1.80 -36.90 -61.42
N SER A 371 2.11 -36.47 -60.19
CA SER A 371 2.28 -37.36 -59.03
C SER A 371 2.18 -36.61 -57.73
N ILE A 372 1.95 -37.35 -56.65
CA ILE A 372 1.98 -36.88 -55.27
C ILE A 372 3.25 -37.39 -54.63
N ASN A 373 3.90 -36.56 -53.84
CA ASN A 373 5.09 -36.93 -53.09
C ASN A 373 4.85 -36.74 -51.58
N LEU A 374 4.91 -37.82 -50.83
CA LEU A 374 4.86 -37.80 -49.36
C LEU A 374 6.26 -37.51 -48.79
N PRO A 375 6.36 -36.86 -47.63
CA PRO A 375 7.65 -36.64 -46.98
C PRO A 375 8.24 -37.96 -46.46
N ASN A 376 9.56 -37.95 -46.19
CA ASN A 376 10.24 -39.12 -45.65
C ASN A 376 9.65 -39.49 -44.28
N PRO A 377 9.11 -40.71 -44.10
CA PRO A 377 8.40 -41.11 -42.88
C PRO A 377 9.26 -40.96 -41.62
N ASN A 378 10.58 -41.11 -41.72
CA ASN A 378 11.50 -40.94 -40.58
C ASN A 378 11.54 -39.50 -40.01
N THR A 379 11.10 -38.51 -40.77
CA THR A 379 11.02 -37.10 -40.33
C THR A 379 9.66 -36.73 -39.75
N CYS A 380 8.67 -37.62 -39.83
CA CYS A 380 7.29 -37.30 -39.47
C CYS A 380 6.50 -38.50 -38.94
N GLN A 381 7.11 -39.31 -38.06
CA GLN A 381 6.44 -40.42 -37.38
C GLN A 381 5.12 -39.95 -36.74
N GLY A 382 4.05 -40.73 -36.93
CA GLY A 382 2.70 -40.45 -36.45
C GLY A 382 1.88 -39.48 -37.29
N ARG A 383 2.46 -38.78 -38.29
CA ARG A 383 1.73 -37.84 -39.15
C ARG A 383 0.68 -38.57 -39.99
N ILE A 384 -0.51 -37.98 -40.09
CA ILE A 384 -1.64 -38.50 -40.86
C ILE A 384 -1.94 -37.58 -42.04
N TYR A 385 -2.20 -38.17 -43.21
CA TYR A 385 -2.81 -37.50 -44.35
C TYR A 385 -4.06 -38.26 -44.82
N ILE A 386 -5.03 -37.52 -45.36
CA ILE A 386 -6.17 -38.06 -46.11
C ILE A 386 -6.00 -37.64 -47.57
N LEU A 387 -5.78 -38.60 -48.45
CA LEU A 387 -5.65 -38.42 -49.90
C LEU A 387 -6.99 -38.77 -50.55
N ILE A 388 -7.52 -37.87 -51.39
CA ILE A 388 -8.78 -38.07 -52.11
C ILE A 388 -8.52 -37.96 -53.61
N GLY A 389 -8.57 -39.08 -54.31
CA GLY A 389 -8.60 -39.12 -55.76
C GLY A 389 -9.94 -38.59 -56.26
N THR A 390 -9.98 -37.35 -56.73
CA THR A 390 -11.23 -36.73 -57.19
C THR A 390 -11.83 -37.53 -58.35
N ASN A 391 -13.15 -37.56 -58.45
CA ASN A 391 -13.82 -38.17 -59.60
C ASN A 391 -13.27 -37.58 -60.91
N GLY A 392 -12.98 -38.45 -61.88
CA GLY A 392 -12.51 -38.09 -63.22
C GLY A 392 -11.00 -37.87 -63.38
N ILE A 393 -10.18 -38.05 -62.34
CA ILE A 393 -8.72 -37.98 -62.51
C ILE A 393 -8.17 -39.24 -63.19
N SER A 394 -7.11 -39.05 -63.98
CA SER A 394 -6.21 -40.13 -64.38
C SER A 394 -5.38 -40.63 -63.19
N ASN A 395 -4.84 -41.84 -63.31
CA ASN A 395 -4.01 -42.44 -62.25
C ASN A 395 -2.82 -41.54 -61.91
N LYS A 396 -2.65 -41.19 -60.63
CA LYS A 396 -1.52 -40.40 -60.14
C LYS A 396 -0.59 -41.29 -59.34
N ASN A 397 0.71 -41.22 -59.65
CA ASN A 397 1.72 -41.93 -58.86
C ASN A 397 1.77 -41.34 -57.45
N ILE A 398 1.86 -42.20 -56.44
CA ILE A 398 2.24 -41.82 -55.08
C ILE A 398 3.71 -42.17 -54.92
N THR A 399 4.51 -41.17 -54.60
CA THR A 399 5.95 -41.28 -54.34
C THR A 399 6.23 -40.85 -52.91
N VAL A 400 7.36 -41.28 -52.36
CA VAL A 400 7.80 -40.89 -51.01
C VAL A 400 9.24 -40.41 -51.10
N SER A 401 9.50 -39.26 -50.50
CA SER A 401 10.84 -38.71 -50.38
C SER A 401 11.72 -39.66 -49.57
N GLY A 402 12.89 -40.03 -50.07
CA GLY A 402 13.75 -41.06 -49.46
C GLY A 402 13.43 -42.50 -49.89
N GLY A 403 12.43 -42.70 -50.76
CA GLY A 403 12.19 -43.99 -51.42
C GLY A 403 11.46 -45.04 -50.59
N ALA A 404 10.90 -44.66 -49.43
CA ALA A 404 10.05 -45.55 -48.64
C ALA A 404 8.75 -45.90 -49.38
N ALA A 405 8.09 -46.98 -48.96
CA ALA A 405 6.82 -47.40 -49.54
C ALA A 405 5.62 -46.78 -48.80
N VAL A 406 4.50 -46.68 -49.52
CA VAL A 406 3.18 -46.65 -48.88
C VAL A 406 2.65 -48.08 -48.89
N TYR A 407 2.37 -48.64 -47.72
CA TYR A 407 2.07 -50.05 -47.54
C TYR A 407 0.64 -50.23 -47.01
N ASN A 408 -0.06 -51.20 -47.56
CA ASN A 408 -1.39 -51.60 -47.09
C ASN A 408 -1.30 -52.99 -46.47
N ASP A 409 -1.41 -53.06 -45.14
CA ASP A 409 -1.32 -54.29 -44.36
C ASP A 409 -2.43 -55.29 -44.71
N VAL A 410 -3.62 -54.81 -45.10
CA VAL A 410 -4.78 -55.66 -45.40
C VAL A 410 -4.55 -56.45 -46.69
N SER A 411 -4.01 -55.80 -47.72
CA SER A 411 -3.70 -56.45 -48.99
C SER A 411 -2.29 -57.02 -49.04
N ASN A 412 -1.42 -56.70 -48.08
CA ASN A 412 0.00 -57.04 -48.08
C ASN A 412 0.69 -56.57 -49.39
N GLN A 413 0.40 -55.34 -49.83
CA GLN A 413 0.92 -54.77 -51.08
C GLN A 413 1.29 -53.28 -50.93
N ASN A 414 2.21 -52.82 -51.77
CA ASN A 414 2.55 -51.40 -51.88
C ASN A 414 1.48 -50.63 -52.67
N VAL A 415 1.11 -49.45 -52.18
CA VAL A 415 0.20 -48.51 -52.83
C VAL A 415 1.02 -47.44 -53.55
N ASN A 416 1.18 -47.60 -54.86
CA ASN A 416 2.02 -46.71 -55.67
C ASN A 416 1.19 -45.71 -56.50
N LEU A 417 -0.14 -45.79 -56.43
CA LEU A 417 -1.07 -45.06 -57.29
C LEU A 417 -2.30 -44.63 -56.50
N ILE A 418 -2.90 -43.52 -56.91
CA ILE A 418 -4.26 -43.14 -56.55
C ILE A 418 -5.05 -42.80 -57.82
N SER A 419 -6.19 -43.45 -57.97
CA SER A 419 -7.11 -43.34 -59.10
C SER A 419 -8.36 -42.53 -58.72
N ALA A 420 -9.21 -42.23 -59.71
CA ALA A 420 -10.50 -41.63 -59.47
C ALA A 420 -11.33 -42.43 -58.43
N ASN A 421 -11.98 -41.71 -57.53
CA ASN A 421 -12.86 -42.24 -56.48
C ASN A 421 -12.15 -43.06 -55.39
N GLN A 422 -10.82 -43.12 -55.38
CA GLN A 422 -10.07 -43.74 -54.29
C GLN A 422 -9.78 -42.75 -53.17
N ARG A 423 -9.74 -43.27 -51.93
CA ARG A 423 -9.35 -42.52 -50.75
C ARG A 423 -8.33 -43.33 -49.97
N TYR A 424 -7.34 -42.64 -49.41
CA TYR A 424 -6.39 -43.26 -48.50
C TYR A 424 -6.19 -42.34 -47.30
N GLN A 425 -6.44 -42.86 -46.12
CA GLN A 425 -5.89 -42.32 -44.90
C GLN A 425 -4.58 -43.04 -44.61
N VAL A 426 -3.48 -42.29 -44.67
CA VAL A 426 -2.13 -42.82 -44.46
C VAL A 426 -1.53 -42.24 -43.20
N GLN A 427 -0.81 -43.05 -42.44
CA GLN A 427 -0.07 -42.64 -41.24
C GLN A 427 1.37 -43.10 -41.32
N SER A 428 2.32 -42.21 -41.02
CA SER A 428 3.73 -42.58 -40.93
C SER A 428 3.99 -43.39 -39.65
N ASP A 429 4.68 -44.51 -39.75
CA ASP A 429 5.18 -45.28 -38.59
C ASP A 429 6.64 -44.93 -38.23
N GLY A 430 7.29 -44.05 -39.00
CA GLY A 430 8.70 -43.68 -38.87
C GLY A 430 9.63 -44.40 -39.86
N THR A 431 9.16 -45.44 -40.55
CA THR A 431 9.91 -46.22 -41.56
C THR A 431 9.20 -46.21 -42.92
N SER A 432 7.87 -46.33 -42.92
CA SER A 432 6.98 -46.38 -44.08
C SER A 432 5.72 -45.54 -43.83
N TRP A 433 4.90 -45.36 -44.86
CA TRP A 433 3.54 -44.85 -44.72
C TRP A 433 2.55 -46.02 -44.73
N ILE A 434 1.75 -46.17 -43.68
CA ILE A 434 0.79 -47.27 -43.56
C ILE A 434 -0.61 -46.76 -43.90
N VAL A 435 -1.35 -47.51 -44.73
CA VAL A 435 -2.77 -47.25 -44.99
C VAL A 435 -3.58 -47.71 -43.78
N ILE A 436 -4.17 -46.75 -43.06
CA ILE A 436 -4.97 -46.99 -41.84
C ILE A 436 -6.49 -46.86 -42.09
N GLY A 437 -6.88 -46.43 -43.29
CA GLY A 437 -8.26 -46.38 -43.75
C GLY A 437 -8.31 -46.13 -45.25
N ASN A 438 -9.28 -46.74 -45.93
CA ASN A 438 -9.44 -46.63 -47.38
C ASN A 438 -10.91 -46.60 -47.81
#